data_AF-A0A959RST8-F1
#
_entry.id   AF-A0A959RST8-F1
#
_cell.length_a   1.000
_cell.length_b   1.000
_cell.length_c   1.000
_cell.angle_alpha   90.00
_cell.angle_beta   90.00
_cell.angle_gamma   90.00
#
_symmetry.space_group_name_H-M   'P 1'
#
loop_
_entity.id
_entity.type
_entity.pdbx_description
1 polymer ?
#
loop_
_entity_poly.entity_id
_entity_poly.type
_entity_poly.pdbx_seq_one_letter_code
_entity_poly.pdbx_strand_id
1 'polypeptide(L)'
;KPAPTITTKFFSISNGRFVHPEENRALSLREGAVLQSFPKDYKFKTKSIADTARIIGNAVPPEYAKRIGLSIIDNHKAYGGRN
;
A
#
# COMPACT_ATOMS: atom_id res chain seq x y z
N LYS A 1 -9.74 1.88 14.79
CA LYS A 1 -10.66 1.74 13.63
C LYS A 1 -9.81 1.41 12.39
N PRO A 2 -10.27 0.57 11.45
CA PRO A 2 -9.51 0.31 10.23
C PRO A 2 -9.39 1.59 9.39
N ALA A 3 -8.27 1.74 8.68
CA ALA A 3 -8.08 2.85 7.76
C ALA A 3 -8.98 2.70 6.53
N PRO A 4 -9.48 3.80 5.93
CA PRO A 4 -10.15 3.74 4.64
C PRO A 4 -9.15 3.36 3.53
N THR A 5 -9.67 2.96 2.36
CA THR A 5 -8.84 2.67 1.19
C THR A 5 -7.97 3.88 0.82
N ILE A 6 -6.65 3.68 0.79
CA ILE A 6 -5.69 4.72 0.43
C ILE A 6 -5.74 4.96 -1.09
N THR A 7 -6.16 6.16 -1.49
CA THR A 7 -6.29 6.57 -2.90
C THR A 7 -5.09 7.41 -3.35
N THR A 8 -5.01 7.84 -4.61
CA THR A 8 -3.82 8.55 -5.16
C THR A 8 -3.57 9.96 -4.60
N LYS A 9 -4.54 10.56 -3.89
CA LYS A 9 -4.46 11.91 -3.33
C LYS A 9 -4.70 11.97 -1.82
N PHE A 10 -4.39 10.88 -1.11
CA PHE A 10 -4.60 10.75 0.34
C PHE A 10 -3.88 11.80 1.19
N PHE A 11 -2.82 12.42 0.66
CA PHE A 11 -2.06 13.47 1.34
C PHE A 11 -2.76 14.85 1.34
N SER A 12 -3.97 14.95 0.79
CA SER A 12 -4.77 16.17 0.77
C SER A 12 -6.13 15.95 1.43
N ILE A 13 -6.45 16.83 2.39
CA ILE A 13 -7.68 16.77 3.21
C ILE A 13 -8.94 16.91 2.36
N SER A 14 -8.88 17.66 1.26
CA SER A 14 -10.04 17.91 0.39
C SER A 14 -10.49 16.68 -0.40
N ASN A 15 -9.68 15.62 -0.47
CA ASN A 15 -9.94 14.44 -1.32
C ASN A 15 -10.44 13.22 -0.55
N GLY A 16 -10.78 13.36 0.74
CA GLY A 16 -11.41 12.27 1.50
C GLY A 16 -11.11 12.31 3.00
N ARG A 17 -11.49 11.23 3.70
CA ARG A 17 -11.27 11.05 5.14
C ARG A 17 -9.85 10.57 5.44
N PHE A 18 -8.85 11.33 4.99
CA PHE A 18 -7.42 11.02 5.17
C PHE A 18 -6.75 11.97 6.17
N VAL A 19 -7.49 12.39 7.19
CA VAL A 19 -6.98 13.21 8.29
C VAL A 19 -6.32 12.30 9.32
N HIS A 20 -5.18 12.73 9.85
CA HIS A 20 -4.50 12.03 10.93
C HIS A 20 -5.44 11.99 12.17
N PRO A 21 -5.55 10.84 12.86
CA PRO A 21 -6.53 10.68 13.94
C PRO A 21 -6.34 11.64 15.11
N GLU A 22 -5.10 12.07 15.36
CA GLU A 22 -4.72 12.88 16.52
C GLU A 22 -4.17 14.27 16.14
N GLU A 23 -3.80 14.47 14.87
CA GLU A 23 -3.14 15.70 14.42
C GLU A 23 -4.00 16.40 13.37
N ASN A 24 -4.01 17.73 13.37
CA ASN A 24 -4.78 18.55 12.41
C ASN A 24 -4.09 18.64 11.03
N ARG A 25 -3.75 17.49 10.43
CA ARG A 25 -3.11 17.36 9.12
C ARG A 25 -3.62 16.15 8.34
N ALA A 26 -3.33 16.10 7.04
CA ALA A 26 -3.51 14.89 6.26
C ALA A 26 -2.47 13.81 6.63
N LEU A 27 -2.74 12.58 6.22
CA LEU A 27 -1.77 11.49 6.28
C LEU A 27 -0.51 11.83 5.46
N SER A 28 0.64 11.55 6.04
CA SER A 28 1.93 11.64 5.37
C SER A 28 2.08 10.50 4.36
N LEU A 29 2.93 10.70 3.35
CA LEU A 29 3.24 9.66 2.36
C LEU A 29 3.70 8.35 3.02
N ARG A 30 4.46 8.45 4.11
CA ARG A 30 4.97 7.28 4.83
C ARG A 30 3.85 6.53 5.56
N GLU A 31 2.92 7.24 6.19
CA GLU A 31 1.74 6.63 6.82
C GLU A 31 0.90 5.89 5.77
N GLY A 32 0.63 6.51 4.61
CA GLY A 32 -0.08 5.86 3.51
C GLY A 32 0.64 4.61 2.98
N ALA A 33 1.97 4.67 2.87
CA ALA A 33 2.79 3.52 2.46
C ALA A 33 2.71 2.36 3.48
N VAL A 34 2.78 2.67 4.78
CA VAL A 34 2.64 1.66 5.85
C VAL A 34 1.25 1.04 5.84
N LEU A 35 0.19 1.83 5.64
CA LEU A 35 -1.18 1.32 5.51
C LEU A 35 -1.34 0.41 4.29
N GLN A 36 -0.61 0.69 3.21
CA GLN A 36 -0.51 -0.18 2.03
C GLN A 36 0.49 -1.34 2.22
N SER A 37 0.96 -1.62 3.44
CA SER A 37 1.91 -2.70 3.78
C SER A 37 3.29 -2.61 3.12
N PHE A 38 3.70 -1.43 2.64
CA PHE A 38 5.09 -1.25 2.21
C PHE A 38 6.04 -1.35 3.41
N PRO A 39 7.22 -1.96 3.23
CA PRO A 39 8.29 -1.92 4.22
C PRO A 39 8.62 -0.48 4.64
N LYS A 40 8.95 -0.26 5.92
CA LYS A 40 9.24 1.08 6.47
C LYS A 40 10.40 1.76 5.74
N ASP A 41 11.37 0.98 5.30
CA ASP A 41 12.59 1.37 4.59
C ASP A 41 12.43 1.42 3.05
N TYR A 42 11.23 1.16 2.53
CA TYR A 42 10.98 1.21 1.09
C TYR A 42 11.20 2.62 0.54
N LYS A 43 12.08 2.71 -0.48
CA LYS A 43 12.49 3.96 -1.14
C LYS A 43 11.70 4.17 -2.43
N PHE A 44 10.77 5.12 -2.41
CA PHE A 44 10.06 5.57 -3.61
C PHE A 44 10.96 6.50 -4.44
N LYS A 45 11.36 6.06 -5.63
CA LYS A 45 12.21 6.84 -6.55
C LYS A 45 11.35 7.71 -7.48
N THR A 46 10.77 8.77 -6.93
CA THR A 46 9.90 9.71 -7.67
C THR A 46 10.41 11.13 -7.56
N LYS A 47 10.06 11.98 -8.55
CA LYS A 47 10.45 13.39 -8.57
C LYS A 47 9.51 14.32 -7.80
N SER A 48 8.30 13.86 -7.48
CA SER A 48 7.28 14.66 -6.78
C SER A 48 6.52 13.87 -5.72
N ILE A 49 5.97 14.59 -4.74
CA ILE A 49 5.08 14.03 -3.69
C ILE A 49 3.82 13.42 -4.31
N ALA A 50 3.25 14.08 -5.33
CA ALA A 50 2.06 13.61 -6.01
C ALA A 50 2.30 12.27 -6.73
N ASP A 51 3.48 12.10 -7.34
CA ASP A 51 3.86 10.82 -7.95
C ASP A 51 4.04 9.73 -6.91
N THR A 52 4.69 10.03 -5.77
CA THR A 52 4.82 9.07 -4.67
C THR A 52 3.45 8.63 -4.18
N ALA A 53 2.54 9.59 -3.94
CA ALA A 53 1.19 9.31 -3.48
C ALA A 53 0.40 8.46 -4.48
N ARG A 54 0.55 8.73 -5.78
CA ARG A 54 -0.09 7.97 -6.85
C ARG A 54 0.42 6.54 -6.91
N ILE A 55 1.74 6.31 -6.74
CA ILE A 55 2.31 4.96 -6.67
C ILE A 55 1.73 4.23 -5.46
N ILE A 56 1.72 4.85 -4.28
CA ILE A 56 1.19 4.25 -3.05
C ILE A 56 -0.31 3.92 -3.21
N GLY A 57 -1.11 4.86 -3.70
CA GLY A 57 -2.56 4.71 -3.81
C GLY A 57 -3.00 3.69 -4.86
N ASN A 58 -2.24 3.53 -5.95
CA ASN A 58 -2.54 2.55 -6.99
C ASN A 58 -1.93 1.16 -6.73
N ALA A 59 -1.02 1.04 -5.76
CA ALA A 59 -0.34 -0.22 -5.50
C ALA A 59 -1.30 -1.26 -4.93
N VAL A 60 -1.09 -2.51 -5.34
CA VAL A 60 -1.57 -3.67 -4.57
C VAL A 60 -0.68 -3.79 -3.32
N PRO A 61 -1.25 -3.95 -2.11
CA PRO A 61 -0.45 -4.09 -0.90
C PRO A 61 0.58 -5.22 -1.02
N PRO A 62 1.90 -4.98 -0.80
CA PRO A 62 2.92 -6.01 -0.95
C PRO A 62 2.68 -7.26 -0.10
N GLU A 63 2.16 -7.12 1.12
CA GLU A 63 1.84 -8.27 1.98
C GLU A 63 0.69 -9.11 1.42
N TYR A 64 -0.31 -8.47 0.80
CA TYR A 64 -1.38 -9.18 0.11
C TYR A 64 -0.83 -9.96 -1.09
N ALA A 65 -0.05 -9.31 -1.95
CA ALA A 65 0.57 -9.94 -3.11
C ALA A 65 1.48 -11.13 -2.70
N LYS A 66 2.24 -10.98 -1.62
CA LYS A 66 3.08 -12.05 -1.06
C LYS A 66 2.26 -13.28 -0.68
N ARG A 67 1.14 -13.11 0.05
CA ARG A 67 0.29 -14.22 0.48
C ARG A 67 -0.35 -14.96 -0.69
N ILE A 68 -0.80 -14.23 -1.71
CA ILE A 68 -1.30 -14.82 -2.95
C ILE A 68 -0.18 -15.61 -3.65
N GLY A 69 1.02 -15.02 -3.78
CA GLY A 69 2.17 -15.70 -4.38
C GLY A 69 2.55 -17.00 -3.67
N LEU A 70 2.57 -17.00 -2.33
CA LEU A 70 2.80 -18.22 -1.54
C LEU A 70 1.74 -19.28 -1.80
N SER A 71 0.47 -18.89 -1.85
CA SER A 71 -0.64 -19.81 -2.13
C SER A 71 -0.52 -20.45 -3.52
N ILE A 72 -0.07 -19.70 -4.52
CA ILE A 72 0.19 -20.20 -5.87
C ILE A 72 1.36 -21.20 -5.87
N ILE A 73 2.45 -20.89 -5.18
CA ILE A 73 3.62 -21.77 -5.06
C ILE A 73 3.23 -23.08 -4.37
N ASP A 74 2.47 -23.01 -3.28
CA ASP A 74 2.05 -24.19 -2.53
C ASP A 74 1.11 -25.07 -3.37
N ASN A 75 0.19 -24.45 -4.12
CA ASN A 75 -0.64 -25.17 -5.08
C ASN A 75 0.19 -25.84 -6.18
N HIS A 76 1.16 -25.11 -6.75
CA HIS A 76 2.05 -25.65 -7.76
C HIS A 76 2.88 -26.83 -7.23
N LYS A 77 3.36 -26.78 -5.98
CA LYS A 77 4.08 -27.93 -5.37
C LYS A 77 3.15 -29.13 -5.16
N ALA A 78 1.91 -28.91 -4.74
CA ALA A 78 0.95 -29.98 -4.46
C ALA A 78 0.47 -30.71 -5.72
N TYR A 79 0.38 -30.02 -6.86
CA TYR A 79 -0.23 -30.57 -8.09
C TYR A 79 0.69 -30.55 -9.33
N GLY A 80 1.70 -29.68 -9.36
CA GLY A 80 2.59 -29.48 -10.53
C GLY A 80 3.75 -30.46 -10.66
N GLY A 81 3.98 -31.32 -9.65
CA GLY A 81 4.94 -32.42 -9.70
C GLY A 81 4.37 -33.76 -10.20
N ARG A 82 3.13 -33.77 -10.69
CA ARG A 82 2.52 -34.97 -11.30
C ARG A 82 2.74 -34.95 -12.82
N ASN A 83 3.97 -35.23 -13.24
CA ASN A 83 4.27 -35.80 -14.55
C ASN A 83 5.21 -36.97 -14.33
#